data_AF-A0A1F9RAP1-F1
#
_entry.id   AF-A0A1F9RAP1-F1
#
_cell.length_a   1.000
_cell.length_b   1.000
_cell.length_c   1.000
_cell.angle_alpha   90.00
_cell.angle_beta   90.00
_cell.angle_gamma   90.00
#
_symmetry.space_group_name_H-M   'P 1'
#
loop_
_entity.id
_entity.type
_entity.pdbx_description
1 polymer ?
#
loop_
_entity_poly.entity_id
_entity_poly.type
_entity_poly.pdbx_seq_one_letter_code
_entity_poly.pdbx_strand_id
1 'polypeptide(L)'
;MANNSIVKGLRKFTSVWQDAKDRDINEADVVTRVVKFLEDVLGYDVFSHITKEFQVKERFVDLAIRVDSKVKFYIEVKSAGTSLKESQIFQAESYASQSGVSWVILTNGSEWQFYHLTFDKTGIEHTLIS
;
A
#
# COMPACT_ATOMS: atom_id res chain seq x y z
N MET A 1 -2.40 -22.29 14.68
CA MET A 1 -3.77 -22.05 14.15
C MET A 1 -3.89 -20.79 13.27
N ALA A 2 -2.93 -19.85 13.27
CA ALA A 2 -2.98 -18.64 12.41
C ALA A 2 -2.69 -18.87 10.91
N ASN A 3 -1.98 -19.93 10.53
CA ASN A 3 -1.51 -20.10 9.15
C ASN A 3 -2.64 -20.46 8.15
N ASN A 4 -3.73 -21.08 8.62
CA ASN A 4 -4.80 -21.55 7.72
C ASN A 4 -5.78 -20.43 7.30
N SER A 5 -5.97 -19.39 8.13
CA SER A 5 -6.83 -18.25 7.78
C SER A 5 -6.18 -17.36 6.72
N ILE A 6 -4.88 -17.06 6.87
CA ILE A 6 -4.12 -16.25 5.91
C ILE A 6 -4.10 -16.93 4.54
N VAL A 7 -3.79 -18.24 4.48
CA VAL A 7 -3.78 -18.99 3.20
C VAL A 7 -5.16 -19.00 2.53
N LYS A 8 -6.25 -19.14 3.29
CA LYS A 8 -7.61 -19.04 2.74
C LYS A 8 -7.91 -17.64 2.21
N GLY A 9 -7.52 -16.60 2.96
CA GLY A 9 -7.65 -15.20 2.54
C GLY A 9 -6.90 -14.93 1.24
N LEU A 10 -5.64 -15.35 1.14
CA LEU A 10 -4.84 -15.22 -0.08
C LEU A 10 -5.52 -15.89 -1.28
N ARG A 11 -6.02 -17.12 -1.13
CA ARG A 11 -6.73 -17.83 -2.20
C ARG A 11 -8.01 -17.10 -2.66
N LYS A 12 -8.80 -16.59 -1.71
CA LYS A 12 -9.98 -15.76 -2.02
C LYS A 12 -9.59 -14.52 -2.82
N PHE A 13 -8.50 -13.86 -2.42
CA PHE A 13 -8.08 -12.62 -3.06
C PHE A 13 -7.39 -12.83 -4.41
N THR A 14 -6.80 -14.00 -4.68
CA THR A 14 -6.30 -14.32 -6.03
C THR A 14 -7.38 -14.14 -7.11
N SER A 15 -8.58 -14.70 -6.90
CA SER A 15 -9.69 -14.52 -7.86
C SER A 15 -10.21 -13.09 -7.91
N VAL A 16 -10.17 -12.37 -6.78
CA VAL A 16 -10.57 -10.95 -6.69
C VAL A 16 -9.66 -10.07 -7.55
N TRP A 17 -8.35 -10.32 -7.50
CA TRP A 17 -7.37 -9.56 -8.29
C TRP A 17 -7.40 -9.94 -9.76
N GLN A 18 -7.64 -11.22 -10.08
CA GLN A 18 -7.83 -11.64 -11.46
C GLN A 18 -9.05 -10.96 -12.09
N ASP A 19 -10.21 -10.98 -11.41
CA ASP A 19 -11.42 -10.25 -11.86
C ASP A 19 -11.16 -8.75 -12.03
N ALA A 20 -10.47 -8.13 -11.06
CA ALA A 20 -10.12 -6.72 -11.11
C ALA A 20 -9.29 -6.38 -12.35
N LYS A 21 -8.31 -7.23 -12.68
CA LYS A 21 -7.43 -7.06 -13.85
C LYS A 21 -8.17 -7.33 -15.15
N ASP A 22 -8.95 -8.40 -15.23
CA ASP A 22 -9.71 -8.77 -16.44
C ASP A 22 -10.73 -7.69 -16.81
N ARG A 23 -11.26 -6.98 -15.82
CA ARG A 23 -12.22 -5.88 -15.98
C ARG A 23 -11.57 -4.49 -16.01
N ASP A 24 -10.25 -4.42 -15.85
CA ASP A 24 -9.46 -3.19 -15.72
C ASP A 24 -10.14 -2.12 -14.84
N ILE A 25 -10.44 -2.50 -13.60
CA ILE A 25 -11.15 -1.60 -12.68
C ILE A 25 -10.30 -0.37 -12.32
N ASN A 26 -10.99 0.74 -12.04
CA ASN A 26 -10.35 2.01 -11.68
C ASN A 26 -9.65 1.95 -10.30
N GLU A 27 -8.82 2.97 -10.04
CA GLU A 27 -8.02 3.09 -8.81
C GLU A 27 -8.87 3.06 -7.52
N ALA A 28 -10.02 3.76 -7.48
CA ALA A 28 -10.88 3.80 -6.30
C ALA A 28 -11.47 2.42 -5.94
N ASP A 29 -11.81 1.62 -6.95
CA ASP A 29 -12.27 0.24 -6.76
C ASP A 29 -11.12 -0.68 -6.30
N VAL A 30 -9.90 -0.48 -6.81
CA VAL A 30 -8.71 -1.18 -6.31
C VAL A 30 -8.42 -0.81 -4.85
N VAL A 31 -8.45 0.48 -4.50
CA VAL A 31 -8.27 0.95 -3.11
C VAL A 31 -9.25 0.24 -2.18
N THR A 32 -10.51 0.14 -2.56
CA THR A 32 -11.54 -0.54 -1.77
C THR A 32 -11.20 -2.02 -1.55
N ARG A 33 -10.73 -2.72 -2.59
CA ARG A 33 -10.31 -4.12 -2.49
C ARG A 33 -9.02 -4.28 -1.66
N VAL A 34 -8.09 -3.32 -1.75
CA VAL A 34 -6.85 -3.29 -0.96
C VAL A 34 -7.17 -3.14 0.53
N VAL A 35 -8.05 -2.22 0.90
CA VAL A 35 -8.54 -2.09 2.29
C VAL A 35 -9.13 -3.41 2.78
N LYS A 36 -9.95 -4.07 1.95
CA LYS A 36 -10.54 -5.35 2.33
C LYS A 36 -9.50 -6.48 2.46
N PHE A 37 -8.45 -6.46 1.65
CA PHE A 37 -7.33 -7.40 1.76
C PHE A 37 -6.54 -7.19 3.06
N LEU A 38 -6.23 -5.94 3.39
CA LEU A 38 -5.53 -5.56 4.62
C LEU A 38 -6.31 -6.02 5.87
N GLU A 39 -7.64 -5.86 5.85
CA GLU A 39 -8.53 -6.32 6.92
C GLU A 39 -8.66 -7.85 6.97
N ASP A 40 -9.16 -8.47 5.89
CA ASP A 40 -9.54 -9.89 5.87
C ASP A 40 -8.34 -10.83 5.96
N VAL A 41 -7.19 -10.43 5.41
CA VAL A 41 -6.03 -11.31 5.23
C VAL A 41 -4.90 -10.96 6.19
N LEU A 42 -4.62 -9.66 6.36
CA LEU A 42 -3.51 -9.20 7.19
C LEU A 42 -3.94 -8.77 8.60
N GLY A 43 -5.25 -8.71 8.88
CA GLY A 43 -5.79 -8.46 10.21
C GLY A 43 -5.71 -7.00 10.67
N TYR A 44 -5.52 -6.06 9.74
CA TYR A 44 -5.58 -4.64 10.08
C TYR A 44 -7.03 -4.22 10.33
N ASP A 45 -7.31 -3.75 11.55
CA ASP A 45 -8.56 -3.06 11.84
C ASP A 45 -8.73 -1.79 10.98
N VAL A 46 -9.83 -1.74 10.23
CA VAL A 46 -10.11 -0.65 9.27
C VAL A 46 -10.37 0.69 9.96
N PHE A 47 -10.84 0.69 11.20
CA PHE A 47 -11.18 1.91 11.94
C PHE A 47 -9.99 2.47 12.71
N SER A 48 -9.09 1.62 13.21
CA SER A 48 -7.95 2.05 14.02
C SER A 48 -6.62 2.10 13.27
N HIS A 49 -6.42 1.23 12.27
CA HIS A 49 -5.13 1.13 11.58
C HIS A 49 -5.12 1.78 10.20
N ILE A 50 -6.25 1.85 9.49
CA ILE A 50 -6.27 2.31 8.10
C ILE A 50 -6.86 3.72 8.00
N THR A 51 -6.16 4.63 7.33
CA THR A 51 -6.68 5.94 6.96
C THR A 51 -6.64 6.10 5.45
N LYS A 52 -7.79 6.36 4.82
CA LYS A 52 -7.87 6.69 3.40
C LYS A 52 -7.57 8.17 3.15
N GLU A 53 -7.07 8.50 1.97
CA GLU A 53 -6.80 9.89 1.54
C GLU A 53 -6.03 10.65 2.63
N PHE A 54 -4.90 10.08 3.06
CA PHE A 54 -4.15 10.65 4.17
C PHE A 54 -3.35 11.85 3.68
N GLN A 55 -3.64 13.02 4.24
CA GLN A 55 -2.96 14.26 3.88
C GLN A 55 -1.51 14.25 4.41
N VAL A 56 -0.56 14.42 3.49
CA VAL A 56 0.83 14.77 3.81
C VAL A 56 1.13 16.14 3.23
N LYS A 57 1.12 17.16 4.10
CA LYS A 57 1.24 18.58 3.71
C LYS A 57 0.17 19.01 2.68
N GLU A 58 0.56 19.29 1.44
CA GLU A 58 -0.33 19.78 0.38
C GLU A 58 -0.82 18.66 -0.56
N ARG A 59 -0.54 17.41 -0.21
CA ARG A 59 -0.77 16.23 -1.05
C ARG A 59 -1.42 15.13 -0.24
N PHE A 60 -1.93 14.11 -0.92
CA PHE A 60 -2.64 12.99 -0.34
C PHE A 60 -2.00 11.69 -0.81
N VAL A 61 -1.89 10.71 0.08
CA VAL A 61 -1.63 9.31 -0.26
C VAL A 61 -2.92 8.52 -0.14
N ASP A 62 -3.08 7.48 -0.96
CA ASP A 62 -4.33 6.71 -0.97
C ASP A 62 -4.63 6.07 0.38
N LEU A 63 -3.62 5.44 1.01
CA LEU A 63 -3.75 4.84 2.32
C LEU A 63 -2.53 5.13 3.20
N ALA A 64 -2.79 5.37 4.49
CA ALA A 64 -1.79 5.32 5.55
C ALA A 64 -2.14 4.21 6.55
N ILE A 65 -1.16 3.38 6.90
CA ILE A 65 -1.30 2.33 7.90
C ILE A 65 -0.63 2.77 9.19
N ARG A 66 -1.39 2.74 10.29
CA ARG A 66 -0.96 3.11 11.63
C ARG A 66 -0.83 1.88 12.51
N VAL A 67 0.28 1.81 13.23
CA VAL A 67 0.54 0.82 14.28
C VAL A 67 1.09 1.58 15.48
N ASP A 68 0.57 1.29 16.67
CA ASP A 68 0.90 2.01 17.92
C ASP A 68 0.76 3.53 17.77
N SER A 69 -0.35 3.96 17.14
CA SER A 69 -0.68 5.37 16.87
C SER A 69 0.32 6.12 15.98
N LYS A 70 1.27 5.43 15.33
CA LYS A 70 2.24 6.02 14.39
C LYS A 70 2.02 5.46 13.00
N VAL A 71 2.12 6.31 11.99
CA VAL A 71 2.13 5.85 10.60
C VAL A 71 3.40 5.01 10.36
N LYS A 72 3.23 3.81 9.81
CA LYS A 72 4.31 2.87 9.49
C LYS A 72 4.47 2.65 8.00
N PHE A 73 3.37 2.73 7.25
CA PHE A 73 3.35 2.53 5.81
C PHE A 73 2.49 3.60 5.15
N TYR A 74 2.97 4.11 4.03
CA TYR A 74 2.12 4.72 3.02
C TYR A 74 1.90 3.71 1.89
N ILE A 75 0.68 3.65 1.37
CA ILE A 75 0.34 2.80 0.23
C ILE A 75 -0.24 3.70 -0.85
N GLU A 76 0.43 3.71 -1.99
CA GLU A 76 -0.04 4.29 -3.23
C GLU A 76 -0.67 3.18 -4.08
N VAL A 77 -1.88 3.40 -4.56
CA VAL A 77 -2.67 2.43 -5.30
C VAL A 77 -2.81 2.93 -6.74
N LYS A 78 -2.89 1.99 -7.69
CA LYS A 78 -3.13 2.26 -9.12
C LYS A 78 -4.30 1.42 -9.63
N SER A 79 -4.83 1.76 -10.81
CA SER A 79 -5.83 0.93 -11.49
C SER A 79 -5.28 -0.47 -11.79
N ALA A 80 -6.17 -1.46 -11.93
CA ALA A 80 -5.77 -2.87 -11.96
C ALA A 80 -4.89 -3.23 -13.18
N GLY A 81 -5.11 -2.60 -14.34
CA GLY A 81 -4.29 -2.79 -15.54
C GLY A 81 -2.99 -1.99 -15.57
N THR A 82 -2.75 -1.10 -14.61
CA THR A 82 -1.56 -0.24 -14.62
C THR A 82 -0.30 -1.02 -14.25
N SER A 83 0.72 -0.97 -15.11
CA SER A 83 2.07 -1.43 -14.77
C SER A 83 2.72 -0.49 -13.76
N LEU A 84 3.27 -1.05 -12.70
CA LEU A 84 3.92 -0.30 -11.63
C LEU A 84 5.32 0.15 -12.08
N LYS A 85 5.66 1.42 -11.82
CA LYS A 85 6.95 2.00 -12.16
C LYS A 85 7.53 2.73 -10.95
N GLU A 86 8.83 2.56 -10.74
CA GLU A 86 9.57 3.22 -9.65
C GLU A 86 9.46 4.76 -9.68
N SER A 87 9.32 5.35 -10.88
CA SER A 87 9.09 6.80 -11.01
C SER A 87 7.83 7.30 -10.29
N GLN A 88 6.91 6.41 -9.92
CA GLN A 88 5.70 6.71 -9.16
C GLN A 88 5.96 6.81 -7.64
N ILE A 89 7.08 6.26 -7.14
CA ILE A 89 7.49 6.30 -5.72
C ILE A 89 8.17 7.63 -5.36
N PHE A 90 8.77 8.33 -6.33
CA PHE A 90 9.43 9.61 -6.10
C PHE A 90 8.53 10.64 -5.38
N GLN A 91 7.21 10.59 -5.61
CA GLN A 91 6.27 11.45 -4.91
C GLN A 91 6.11 11.05 -3.44
N ALA A 92 6.12 9.75 -3.13
CA ALA A 92 5.97 9.20 -1.80
C ALA A 92 7.24 9.33 -0.92
N GLU A 93 8.43 9.33 -1.52
CA GLU A 93 9.71 9.58 -0.83
C GLU A 93 9.77 10.95 -0.16
N SER A 94 9.29 11.98 -0.88
CA SER A 94 9.18 13.35 -0.35
C SER A 94 8.36 13.40 0.95
N TYR A 95 7.28 12.63 1.03
CA TYR A 95 6.39 12.59 2.19
C TYR A 95 6.99 11.84 3.37
N ALA A 96 7.63 10.73 3.07
CA ALA A 96 8.11 9.77 4.03
C ALA A 96 9.35 10.28 4.81
N SER A 97 10.24 11.03 4.15
CA SER A 97 11.37 11.70 4.81
C SER A 97 10.96 12.73 5.86
N GLN A 98 9.85 13.42 5.63
CA GLN A 98 9.40 14.49 6.51
C GLN A 98 8.56 13.98 7.69
N SER A 99 8.02 12.76 7.56
CA SER A 99 7.21 12.11 8.60
C SER A 99 7.91 10.94 9.29
N GLY A 100 9.17 10.65 8.91
CA GLY A 100 9.96 9.56 9.49
C GLY A 100 9.41 8.17 9.19
N VAL A 101 8.63 8.05 8.11
CA VAL A 101 8.02 6.78 7.68
C VAL A 101 9.02 6.09 6.76
N SER A 102 9.49 4.90 7.11
CA SER A 102 10.52 4.20 6.32
C SER A 102 9.97 3.25 5.26
N TRP A 103 8.64 3.12 5.13
CA TRP A 103 8.04 2.19 4.18
C TRP A 103 6.99 2.84 3.30
N VAL A 104 7.18 2.67 2.00
CA VAL A 104 6.21 3.01 0.96
C VAL A 104 5.89 1.74 0.18
N ILE A 105 4.60 1.55 -0.13
CA ILE A 105 4.11 0.43 -0.91
C ILE A 105 3.42 0.99 -2.15
N LEU A 106 3.72 0.43 -3.32
CA LEU A 106 3.01 0.71 -4.55
C LEU A 106 2.31 -0.58 -5.02
N THR A 107 1.02 -0.49 -5.34
CA THR A 107 0.24 -1.67 -5.74
C THR A 107 -0.87 -1.36 -6.75
N ASN A 108 -1.15 -2.34 -7.61
CA ASN A 108 -2.38 -2.40 -8.44
C ASN A 108 -3.31 -3.53 -7.98
N GLY A 109 -3.12 -4.01 -6.75
CA GLY A 109 -3.80 -5.16 -6.17
C GLY A 109 -3.14 -6.50 -6.50
N SER A 110 -2.79 -6.74 -7.78
CA SER A 110 -2.16 -8.01 -8.21
C SER A 110 -0.64 -8.06 -7.98
N GLU A 111 0.02 -6.91 -8.05
CA GLU A 111 1.44 -6.71 -7.80
C GLU A 111 1.62 -5.75 -6.62
N TRP A 112 2.61 -6.01 -5.79
CA TRP A 112 2.95 -5.22 -4.60
C TRP A 112 4.44 -4.99 -4.57
N GLN A 113 4.86 -3.73 -4.63
CA GLN A 113 6.25 -3.32 -4.59
C GLN A 113 6.50 -2.61 -3.25
N PHE A 114 7.41 -3.15 -2.44
CA PHE A 114 7.75 -2.62 -1.12
C PHE A 114 9.05 -1.84 -1.20
N TYR A 115 9.00 -0.56 -0.89
CA TYR A 115 10.16 0.32 -0.88
C TYR A 115 10.52 0.66 0.56
N HIS A 116 11.73 0.27 0.96
CA HIS A 116 12.31 0.72 2.23
C HIS A 116 13.11 2.00 1.98
N LEU A 117 12.85 3.01 2.80
CA LEU A 117 13.50 4.30 2.73
C LEU A 117 14.53 4.43 3.85
N THR A 118 15.72 4.85 3.47
CA THR A 118 16.78 5.23 4.39
C THR A 118 17.02 6.74 4.28
N PHE A 119 17.13 7.36 5.46
CA PHE A 119 17.31 8.80 5.58
C PHE A 119 18.69 9.05 6.15
N ASP A 120 19.53 9.73 5.38
CA ASP A 120 20.87 10.09 5.81
C ASP A 120 21.12 11.61 5.65
N LYS A 121 22.36 12.04 5.91
CA LYS A 121 22.71 13.47 5.80
C LYS A 121 22.78 13.97 4.35
N THR A 122 22.78 13.07 3.37
CA THR A 122 22.98 13.36 1.95
C THR A 122 21.69 13.32 1.15
N GLY A 123 20.65 12.64 1.65
CA GLY A 123 19.33 12.64 1.05
C GLY A 123 18.46 11.47 1.51
N ILE A 124 17.61 11.03 0.58
CA ILE A 124 16.72 9.88 0.76
C ILE A 124 17.17 8.85 -0.25
N GLU A 125 17.48 7.64 0.21
CA GLU A 125 17.69 6.48 -0.66
C GLU A 125 16.53 5.52 -0.45
N HIS A 126 16.01 4.95 -1.54
CA HIS A 126 15.01 3.90 -1.50
C HIS A 126 15.57 2.60 -2.06
N THR A 127 15.07 1.48 -1.55
CA THR A 127 15.39 0.16 -2.06
C THR A 127 14.11 -0.64 -2.22
N LEU A 128 13.87 -1.15 -3.43
CA LEU A 128 12.83 -2.13 -3.68
C LEU A 128 13.21 -3.45 -3.01
N ILE A 129 12.37 -3.90 -2.08
CA ILE A 129 12.46 -5.20 -1.43
C ILE A 129 11.47 -6.11 -2.15
N SER A 130 11.95 -6.82 -3.17
CA SER A 130 11.17 -7.81 -3.96
C SER A 130 11.19 -9.19 -3.31
#